data_AF-Q8SZG2-F1
#
_entry.id   AF-Q8SZG2-F1
#
_cell.length_a   1.000
_cell.length_b   1.000
_cell.length_c   1.000
_cell.angle_alpha   90.00
_cell.angle_beta   90.00
_cell.angle_gamma   90.00
#
_symmetry.space_group_name_H-M   'P 1'
#
loop_
_entity.id
_entity.type
_entity.pdbx_description
1 polymer ?
#
loop_
_entity_poly.entity_id
_entity_poly.type
_entity_poly.pdbx_seq_one_letter_code
_entity_poly.pdbx_strand_id
1 'polypeptide(L)'
;MRRIGLLNSLMRQKTTARNLFQFGKVKGDTGKYEQIVSTGQVSPERFVPEEIKKPAYYFKNMPPGNTLGSPEIKSQVQIDAMRLSGRLAARILRECGKLATVGTTTDQIDAFAHERILESKAYPSPLRYAGFPKSICTSINNIACHGIPDDRQLADGDIINIDVTVFLNGYHGDCSETFRVERGRTGWLSRGGH
;
A
#
# COMPACT_ATOMS: atom_id res chain seq x y z
N MET A 1 -41.38 -38.49 49.70
CA MET A 1 -40.95 -39.63 48.86
C MET A 1 -39.43 -39.77 48.94
N ARG A 2 -38.95 -40.96 49.35
CA ARG A 2 -37.63 -41.63 49.15
C ARG A 2 -36.33 -40.81 49.38
N ARG A 3 -35.60 -41.00 50.50
CA ARG A 3 -34.56 -42.03 50.83
C ARG A 3 -33.23 -41.84 50.06
N ILE A 4 -32.14 -41.38 50.70
CA ILE A 4 -31.05 -42.09 51.46
C ILE A 4 -29.82 -42.45 50.60
N GLY A 5 -28.61 -42.11 51.13
CA GLY A 5 -27.32 -42.77 50.87
C GLY A 5 -26.46 -42.10 49.78
N LEU A 6 -25.12 -42.05 49.83
CA LEU A 6 -24.14 -42.77 50.64
C LEU A 6 -22.77 -42.06 50.49
N LEU A 7 -21.93 -42.13 51.53
CA LEU A 7 -20.52 -41.75 51.52
C LEU A 7 -19.62 -42.84 50.89
N ASN A 8 -18.35 -42.47 50.68
CA ASN A 8 -17.13 -43.27 50.43
C ASN A 8 -16.73 -43.45 48.94
N SER A 9 -15.64 -42.83 48.49
CA SER A 9 -14.20 -43.18 48.70
C SER A 9 -13.70 -44.08 47.57
N LEU A 10 -12.70 -43.63 46.80
CA LEU A 10 -11.43 -44.33 46.59
C LEU A 10 -10.56 -43.69 45.50
N MET A 11 -9.27 -43.68 45.80
CA MET A 11 -8.13 -43.18 45.04
C MET A 11 -8.04 -43.70 43.60
N ARG A 12 -7.53 -42.86 42.70
CA ARG A 12 -6.68 -43.31 41.58
C ARG A 12 -5.48 -42.38 41.36
N GLN A 13 -4.37 -42.82 41.97
CA GLN A 13 -2.97 -42.74 41.56
C GLN A 13 -2.50 -41.61 40.60
N LYS A 14 -1.68 -40.73 41.17
CA LYS A 14 -0.30 -40.37 40.82
C LYS A 14 0.12 -40.31 39.34
N THR A 15 0.46 -39.06 38.94
CA THR A 15 1.63 -38.60 38.17
C THR A 15 1.99 -39.32 36.87
N THR A 16 1.92 -38.60 35.75
CA THR A 16 3.04 -38.62 34.78
C THR A 16 3.11 -37.29 34.02
N ALA A 17 4.34 -36.83 33.90
CA ALA A 17 4.76 -35.60 33.25
C ALA A 17 4.21 -35.42 31.83
N ARG A 18 3.95 -34.17 31.45
CA ARG A 18 4.88 -33.38 30.62
C ARG A 18 4.20 -32.06 30.25
N ASN A 19 4.70 -30.98 30.82
CA ASN A 19 4.68 -29.68 30.14
C ASN A 19 5.34 -29.88 28.78
N LEU A 20 4.54 -29.98 27.72
CA LEU A 20 5.04 -30.08 26.36
C LEU A 20 4.61 -28.82 25.62
N PHE A 21 5.63 -28.03 25.28
CA PHE A 21 5.61 -26.89 24.36
C PHE A 21 5.01 -25.58 24.87
N GLN A 22 5.69 -24.95 25.83
CA GLN A 22 5.86 -23.50 25.75
C GLN A 22 6.84 -23.22 24.60
N PHE A 23 6.33 -23.04 23.38
CA PHE A 23 7.07 -22.35 22.34
C PHE A 23 7.18 -20.88 22.75
N GLY A 24 8.08 -20.60 23.70
CA GLY A 24 8.65 -19.29 23.86
C GLY A 24 9.48 -18.99 22.62
N LYS A 25 8.82 -18.61 21.52
CA LYS A 25 9.49 -17.80 20.51
C LYS A 25 9.97 -16.58 21.29
N VAL A 26 11.28 -16.42 21.41
CA VAL A 26 11.88 -15.11 21.67
C VAL A 26 11.06 -14.14 20.82
N LYS A 27 10.34 -13.21 21.44
CA LYS A 27 9.75 -12.09 20.70
C LYS A 27 10.97 -11.45 20.04
N GLY A 28 11.19 -11.76 18.76
CA GLY A 28 12.15 -11.01 17.96
C GLY A 28 11.81 -9.55 18.14
N ASP A 29 12.82 -8.69 18.20
CA ASP A 29 12.61 -7.26 18.19
C ASP A 29 11.71 -6.92 17.00
N THR A 30 10.44 -6.60 17.27
CA THR A 30 9.46 -6.22 16.26
C THR A 30 9.62 -4.76 15.85
N GLY A 31 10.71 -4.12 16.27
CA GLY A 31 10.94 -2.70 16.14
C GLY A 31 10.20 -1.88 17.20
N LYS A 32 10.52 -0.58 17.22
CA LYS A 32 9.82 0.42 18.04
C LYS A 32 8.51 0.82 17.36
N TYR A 33 7.38 0.28 17.83
CA TYR A 33 6.03 0.55 17.31
C TYR A 33 5.34 1.77 17.96
N GLU A 34 5.99 2.43 18.92
CA GLU A 34 5.45 3.60 19.61
C GLU A 34 5.57 4.90 18.80
N GLN A 35 6.34 4.88 17.70
CA GLN A 35 6.55 6.07 16.86
C GLN A 35 5.43 6.17 15.82
N ILE A 36 4.34 6.85 16.19
CA ILE A 36 3.26 7.20 15.27
C ILE A 36 3.76 8.28 14.31
N VAL A 37 3.70 8.01 13.01
CA VAL A 37 3.96 8.99 11.96
C VAL A 37 2.84 10.03 11.96
N SER A 38 3.19 11.30 12.22
CA SER A 38 2.29 12.45 12.06
C SER A 38 2.23 12.92 10.61
N THR A 39 1.09 13.48 10.21
CA THR A 39 0.92 14.13 8.91
C THR A 39 1.74 15.43 8.84
N GLY A 40 2.37 15.66 7.69
CA GLY A 40 2.99 16.92 7.30
C GLY A 40 2.02 17.89 6.65
N GLN A 41 2.56 18.94 6.04
CA GLN A 41 1.81 19.89 5.21
C GLN A 41 1.63 19.35 3.79
N VAL A 42 0.39 19.39 3.30
CA VAL A 42 0.03 18.92 1.96
C VAL A 42 0.11 20.10 0.99
N SER A 43 0.97 20.01 -0.03
CA SER A 43 1.04 21.04 -1.06
C SER A 43 -0.22 21.04 -1.96
N PRO A 44 -0.53 22.13 -2.69
CA PRO A 44 -1.70 22.20 -3.56
C PRO A 44 -1.79 21.08 -4.61
N GLU A 45 -2.99 20.88 -5.14
CA GLU A 45 -3.25 19.94 -6.23
C GLU A 45 -2.39 20.29 -7.47
N ARG A 46 -1.82 19.26 -8.12
CA ARG A 46 -1.00 19.43 -9.32
C ARG A 46 -1.86 19.48 -10.59
N PHE A 47 -1.49 20.38 -11.50
CA PHE A 47 -2.23 20.63 -12.74
C PHE A 47 -2.15 19.46 -13.73
N VAL A 48 -3.30 19.08 -14.31
CA VAL A 48 -3.37 18.09 -15.38
C VAL A 48 -3.78 18.78 -16.70
N PRO A 49 -2.95 18.72 -17.75
CA PRO A 49 -3.25 19.32 -19.05
C PRO A 49 -4.56 18.83 -19.68
N GLU A 50 -5.21 19.65 -20.51
CA GLU A 50 -6.52 19.36 -21.11
C GLU A 50 -6.48 18.14 -22.03
N GLU A 51 -5.39 17.95 -22.77
CA GLU A 51 -5.19 16.86 -23.73
C GLU A 51 -5.12 15.48 -23.08
N ILE A 52 -4.84 15.41 -21.78
CA ILE A 52 -4.85 14.16 -21.03
C ILE A 52 -6.29 13.73 -20.81
N LYS A 53 -6.64 12.55 -21.34
CA LYS A 53 -7.96 11.93 -21.14
C LYS A 53 -8.19 11.67 -19.65
N LYS A 54 -9.24 12.28 -19.10
CA LYS A 54 -9.58 12.20 -17.67
C LYS A 54 -10.69 11.17 -17.43
N PRO A 55 -10.66 10.47 -16.29
CA PRO A 55 -11.74 9.57 -15.89
C PRO A 55 -12.99 10.38 -15.47
N ALA A 56 -14.16 9.72 -15.44
CA ALA A 56 -15.44 10.39 -15.21
C ALA A 56 -15.51 11.13 -13.86
N TYR A 57 -14.87 10.59 -12.82
CA TYR A 57 -14.84 11.18 -11.48
C TYR A 57 -14.03 12.49 -11.40
N TYR A 58 -13.27 12.85 -12.43
CA TYR A 58 -12.59 14.13 -12.49
C TYR A 58 -13.57 15.31 -12.59
N PHE A 59 -14.66 15.13 -13.32
CA PHE A 59 -15.61 16.20 -13.68
C PHE A 59 -16.80 16.30 -12.73
N LYS A 60 -17.13 15.21 -12.04
CA LYS A 60 -18.26 15.12 -11.13
C LYS A 60 -17.90 14.23 -9.97
N ASN A 61 -18.44 14.56 -8.79
CA ASN A 61 -18.31 13.67 -7.65
C ASN A 61 -19.01 12.34 -7.96
N MET A 62 -18.30 11.22 -7.75
CA MET A 62 -18.83 9.88 -7.92
C MET A 62 -18.54 9.10 -6.64
N PRO A 63 -19.55 8.45 -6.03
CA PRO A 63 -19.28 7.56 -4.91
C PRO A 63 -18.37 6.42 -5.38
N PRO A 64 -17.59 5.82 -4.46
CA PRO A 64 -16.86 4.59 -4.78
C PRO A 64 -17.81 3.54 -5.34
N GLY A 65 -17.35 2.79 -6.34
CA GLY A 65 -18.12 1.65 -6.84
C GLY A 65 -18.41 0.66 -5.71
N ASN A 66 -19.59 0.05 -5.72
CA ASN A 66 -19.86 -1.10 -4.86
C ASN A 66 -19.44 -2.39 -5.58
N THR A 67 -19.07 -3.42 -4.83
CA THR A 67 -18.75 -4.74 -5.38
C THR A 67 -20.00 -5.59 -5.66
N LEU A 68 -21.18 -4.96 -5.67
CA LEU A 68 -22.44 -5.63 -5.95
C LEU A 68 -22.59 -5.76 -7.47
N GLY A 69 -22.56 -7.00 -7.96
CA GLY A 69 -22.71 -7.29 -9.39
C GLY A 69 -21.91 -8.51 -9.81
N SER A 70 -21.91 -8.77 -11.12
CA SER A 70 -21.10 -9.83 -11.73
C SER A 70 -19.78 -9.26 -12.24
N PRO A 71 -18.65 -9.98 -12.11
CA PRO A 71 -17.39 -9.58 -12.74
C PRO A 71 -17.56 -9.38 -14.24
N GLU A 72 -17.01 -8.29 -14.78
CA GLU A 72 -16.98 -8.05 -16.22
C GLU A 72 -15.99 -9.01 -16.88
N ILE A 73 -16.44 -9.74 -17.91
CA ILE A 73 -15.57 -10.56 -18.76
C ILE A 73 -14.97 -9.66 -19.85
N LYS A 74 -13.66 -9.45 -19.79
CA LYS A 74 -12.94 -8.54 -20.68
C LYS A 74 -12.71 -9.16 -22.06
N SER A 75 -12.89 -8.36 -23.11
CA SER A 75 -12.47 -8.72 -24.47
C SER A 75 -10.95 -8.61 -24.63
N GLN A 76 -10.41 -9.20 -25.70
CA GLN A 76 -8.97 -9.17 -25.97
C GLN A 76 -8.42 -7.73 -26.08
N VAL A 77 -9.17 -6.82 -26.71
CA VAL A 77 -8.79 -5.40 -26.84
C VAL A 77 -8.70 -4.72 -25.46
N GLN A 78 -9.65 -5.01 -24.56
CA GLN A 78 -9.63 -4.46 -23.20
C GLN A 78 -8.45 -5.01 -22.40
N ILE A 79 -8.18 -6.32 -22.53
CA ILE A 79 -7.03 -6.97 -21.87
C ILE A 79 -5.72 -6.34 -22.33
N ASP A 80 -5.55 -6.07 -23.63
CA ASP A 80 -4.32 -5.45 -24.15
C ASP A 80 -4.14 -4.01 -23.68
N ALA A 81 -5.22 -3.24 -23.56
CA ALA A 81 -5.19 -1.90 -22.98
C ALA A 81 -4.88 -1.91 -21.47
N MET A 82 -5.43 -2.88 -20.72
CA MET A 82 -5.08 -3.09 -19.31
C MET A 82 -3.61 -3.48 -19.14
N ARG A 83 -3.06 -4.34 -20.01
CA ARG A 83 -1.63 -4.69 -20.00
C ARG A 83 -0.73 -3.47 -20.21
N LEU A 84 -1.10 -2.56 -21.11
CA LEU A 84 -0.36 -1.31 -21.31
C LEU A 84 -0.38 -0.42 -20.05
N SER A 85 -1.57 -0.26 -19.46
CA SER A 85 -1.75 0.55 -18.25
C SER A 85 -0.97 -0.03 -17.06
N GLY A 86 -1.06 -1.34 -16.83
CA GLY A 86 -0.33 -2.02 -15.77
C GLY A 86 1.20 -1.97 -15.95
N ARG A 87 1.70 -2.14 -17.19
CA ARG A 87 3.14 -1.98 -17.47
C ARG A 87 3.63 -0.56 -17.18
N LEU A 88 2.81 0.44 -17.48
CA LEU A 88 3.13 1.84 -17.19
C LEU A 88 3.20 2.08 -15.69
N ALA A 89 2.18 1.68 -14.92
CA ALA A 89 2.16 1.80 -13.46
C ALA A 89 3.40 1.14 -12.83
N ALA A 90 3.70 -0.11 -13.21
CA ALA A 90 4.85 -0.84 -12.69
C ALA A 90 6.19 -0.18 -13.02
N ARG A 91 6.33 0.44 -14.21
CA ARG A 91 7.53 1.21 -14.56
C ARG A 91 7.70 2.42 -13.65
N ILE A 92 6.64 3.21 -13.48
CA ILE A 92 6.67 4.43 -12.67
C ILE A 92 6.90 4.09 -11.20
N LEU A 93 6.27 3.04 -10.66
CA LEU A 93 6.52 2.54 -9.31
C LEU A 93 8.01 2.24 -9.06
N ARG A 94 8.67 1.54 -10.00
CA ARG A 94 10.12 1.26 -9.90
C ARG A 94 10.98 2.51 -9.97
N GLU A 95 10.57 3.53 -10.71
CA GLU A 95 11.26 4.81 -10.77
C GLU A 95 11.07 5.59 -9.45
N CYS A 96 9.86 5.64 -8.92
CA CYS A 96 9.54 6.25 -7.62
C CYS A 96 10.29 5.57 -6.46
N GLY A 97 10.38 4.24 -6.47
CA GLY A 97 11.12 3.48 -5.46
C GLY A 97 12.61 3.84 -5.39
N LYS A 98 13.21 4.39 -6.46
CA LYS A 98 14.60 4.89 -6.44
C LYS A 98 14.74 6.22 -5.71
N LEU A 99 13.65 6.97 -5.55
CA LEU A 99 13.60 8.25 -4.84
C LEU A 99 13.32 8.08 -3.35
N ALA A 100 12.95 6.87 -2.90
CA ALA A 100 12.69 6.53 -1.50
C ALA A 100 13.99 6.46 -0.67
N THR A 101 14.69 7.59 -0.58
CA THR A 101 15.96 7.79 0.11
C THR A 101 15.79 8.76 1.27
N VAL A 102 16.69 8.69 2.26
CA VAL A 102 16.70 9.58 3.43
C VAL A 102 16.70 11.04 2.98
N GLY A 103 15.81 11.84 3.56
CA GLY A 103 15.65 13.27 3.26
C GLY A 103 14.68 13.60 2.13
N THR A 104 14.33 12.64 1.26
CA THR A 104 13.29 12.86 0.24
C THR A 104 11.93 12.97 0.92
N THR A 105 11.12 13.95 0.53
CA THR A 105 9.73 14.08 0.98
C THR A 105 8.79 13.21 0.15
N THR A 106 7.66 12.82 0.73
CA THR A 106 6.65 12.07 -0.05
C THR A 106 6.03 12.92 -1.15
N ASP A 107 5.87 14.23 -0.96
CA ASP A 107 5.41 15.15 -2.00
C ASP A 107 6.39 15.27 -3.18
N GLN A 108 7.70 15.12 -2.97
CA GLN A 108 8.67 15.03 -4.07
C GLN A 108 8.50 13.75 -4.89
N ILE A 109 8.20 12.62 -4.24
CA ILE A 109 7.92 11.35 -4.93
C ILE A 109 6.61 11.48 -5.73
N ASP A 110 5.59 12.10 -5.16
CA ASP A 110 4.34 12.42 -5.86
C ASP A 110 4.55 13.33 -7.08
N ALA A 111 5.35 14.40 -6.93
CA ALA A 111 5.69 15.31 -8.03
C ALA A 111 6.31 14.55 -9.20
N PHE A 112 7.29 13.72 -8.91
CA PHE A 112 7.95 12.89 -9.90
C PHE A 112 6.96 11.92 -10.57
N ALA A 113 6.16 11.19 -9.78
CA ALA A 113 5.16 10.27 -10.33
C ALA A 113 4.16 11.00 -11.23
N HIS A 114 3.67 12.16 -10.79
CA HIS A 114 2.74 12.99 -11.54
C HIS A 114 3.30 13.34 -12.93
N GLU A 115 4.50 13.92 -12.98
CA GLU A 115 5.16 14.29 -14.24
C GLU A 115 5.33 13.08 -15.16
N ARG A 116 5.82 11.95 -14.62
CA ARG A 116 6.06 10.73 -15.38
C ARG A 116 4.78 10.12 -15.98
N ILE A 117 3.67 10.23 -15.26
CA ILE A 117 2.34 9.82 -15.69
C ILE A 117 1.87 10.72 -16.86
N LEU A 118 1.97 12.04 -16.71
CA LEU A 118 1.57 13.00 -17.74
C LEU A 118 2.41 12.89 -19.03
N GLU A 119 3.73 12.73 -18.91
CA GLU A 119 4.65 12.49 -20.03
C GLU A 119 4.26 11.24 -20.82
N SER A 120 3.67 10.25 -20.14
CA SER A 120 3.18 9.02 -20.74
C SER A 120 1.76 9.13 -21.32
N LYS A 121 1.22 10.36 -21.41
CA LYS A 121 -0.15 10.67 -21.85
C LYS A 121 -1.23 9.94 -21.05
N ALA A 122 -0.95 9.68 -19.78
CA ALA A 122 -1.87 9.04 -18.84
C ALA A 122 -2.31 10.02 -17.75
N TYR A 123 -3.36 9.66 -17.03
CA TYR A 123 -3.89 10.42 -15.89
C TYR A 123 -3.54 9.72 -14.57
N PRO A 124 -3.13 10.45 -13.51
CA PRO A 124 -2.87 9.87 -12.19
C PRO A 124 -4.18 9.54 -11.49
N SER A 125 -4.57 8.26 -11.47
CA SER A 125 -5.92 7.85 -11.08
C SER A 125 -6.35 8.30 -9.67
N PRO A 126 -5.49 8.26 -8.64
CA PRO A 126 -5.87 8.71 -7.30
C PRO A 126 -6.31 10.18 -7.26
N LEU A 127 -5.79 11.02 -8.16
CA LEU A 127 -6.09 12.45 -8.15
C LEU A 127 -7.59 12.68 -8.32
N ARG A 128 -8.19 13.41 -7.38
CA ARG A 128 -9.63 13.70 -7.23
C ARG A 128 -10.54 12.48 -7.05
N TYR A 129 -10.00 11.26 -7.01
CA TYR A 129 -10.82 10.07 -6.75
C TYR A 129 -11.36 10.13 -5.31
N ALA A 130 -12.68 10.21 -5.16
CA ALA A 130 -13.35 10.44 -3.88
C ALA A 130 -12.78 11.65 -3.08
N GLY A 131 -12.28 12.67 -3.79
CA GLY A 131 -11.68 13.87 -3.17
C GLY A 131 -10.21 13.72 -2.75
N PHE A 132 -9.52 12.64 -3.11
CA PHE A 132 -8.11 12.46 -2.79
C PHE A 132 -7.22 13.51 -3.51
N PRO A 133 -6.29 14.20 -2.80
CA PRO A 133 -5.68 15.43 -3.31
C PRO A 133 -4.39 15.23 -4.12
N LYS A 134 -3.88 13.99 -4.21
CA LYS A 134 -2.55 13.68 -4.75
C LYS A 134 -2.60 12.62 -5.84
N SER A 135 -1.48 12.44 -6.52
CA SER A 135 -1.36 11.63 -7.73
C SER A 135 -1.08 10.15 -7.43
N ILE A 136 -0.49 9.88 -6.27
CA ILE A 136 -0.17 8.55 -5.75
C ILE A 136 -0.43 8.49 -4.25
N CYS A 137 -0.37 7.30 -3.65
CA CYS A 137 -0.37 7.16 -2.19
C CYS A 137 1.05 6.80 -1.69
N THR A 138 1.42 7.34 -0.53
CA THR A 138 2.68 7.05 0.15
C THR A 138 2.43 6.76 1.63
N SER A 139 2.59 5.50 2.03
CA SER A 139 2.20 5.02 3.36
C SER A 139 3.43 4.59 4.15
N ILE A 140 3.84 5.40 5.13
CA ILE A 140 5.07 5.20 5.90
C ILE A 140 4.78 4.49 7.21
N ASN A 141 5.58 3.48 7.55
CA ASN A 141 5.55 2.76 8.83
C ASN A 141 4.15 2.29 9.27
N ASN A 142 3.51 2.99 10.22
CA ASN A 142 2.21 2.63 10.79
C ASN A 142 1.01 3.03 9.91
N ILE A 143 1.23 3.76 8.81
CA ILE A 143 0.19 4.09 7.85
C ILE A 143 -0.08 2.86 6.98
N ALA A 144 -1.26 2.25 7.12
CA ALA A 144 -1.59 1.00 6.46
C ALA A 144 -1.77 1.14 4.93
N CYS A 145 -2.49 2.18 4.50
CA CYS A 145 -2.73 2.50 3.09
C CYS A 145 -3.21 3.95 2.95
N HIS A 146 -3.27 4.43 1.71
CA HIS A 146 -3.81 5.75 1.34
C HIS A 146 -3.18 6.94 2.08
N GLY A 147 -1.90 6.82 2.50
CA GLY A 147 -1.16 7.97 3.01
C GLY A 147 -1.07 9.06 1.93
N ILE A 148 -1.39 10.30 2.32
CA ILE A 148 -1.36 11.45 1.43
C ILE A 148 0.07 11.98 1.37
N PRO A 149 0.69 12.09 0.17
CA PRO A 149 1.96 12.77 0.01
C PRO A 149 1.99 14.18 0.60
N ASP A 150 2.99 14.45 1.44
CA ASP A 150 3.20 15.67 2.21
C ASP A 150 4.70 16.03 2.31
N ASP A 151 5.02 17.08 3.07
CA ASP A 151 6.39 17.56 3.30
C ASP A 151 7.22 16.73 4.31
N ARG A 152 6.70 15.59 4.82
CA ARG A 152 7.47 14.72 5.71
C ARG A 152 8.64 14.12 4.94
N GLN A 153 9.85 14.40 5.41
CA GLN A 153 11.07 13.75 4.92
C GLN A 153 11.16 12.30 5.41
N LEU A 154 11.60 11.41 4.53
CA LEU A 154 11.91 10.03 4.88
C LEU A 154 13.14 9.94 5.78
N ALA A 155 13.04 9.15 6.84
CA ALA A 155 14.13 8.91 7.79
C ALA A 155 14.81 7.56 7.54
N ASP A 156 16.06 7.45 8.00
CA ASP A 156 16.79 6.17 7.96
C ASP A 156 16.06 5.12 8.82
N GLY A 157 15.80 3.95 8.24
CA GLY A 157 15.03 2.87 8.86
C GLY A 157 13.52 2.92 8.61
N ASP A 158 12.99 3.96 7.95
CA ASP A 158 11.59 3.97 7.52
C ASP A 158 11.32 2.84 6.51
N ILE A 159 10.10 2.30 6.54
CA ILE A 159 9.52 1.60 5.39
C ILE A 159 8.43 2.48 4.79
N ILE A 160 8.36 2.51 3.46
CA ILE A 160 7.35 3.26 2.72
C ILE A 160 6.72 2.36 1.66
N ASN A 161 5.40 2.19 1.72
CA ASN A 161 4.63 1.70 0.58
C ASN A 161 4.35 2.86 -0.37
N ILE A 162 4.65 2.65 -1.65
CA ILE A 162 4.28 3.56 -2.74
C ILE A 162 3.24 2.84 -3.59
N ASP A 163 2.08 3.47 -3.78
CA ASP A 163 0.98 2.94 -4.56
C ASP A 163 0.72 3.81 -5.79
N VAL A 164 0.83 3.21 -6.98
CA VAL A 164 0.75 3.90 -8.26
C VAL A 164 -0.38 3.32 -9.08
N THR A 165 -1.39 4.16 -9.34
CA THR A 165 -2.47 3.84 -10.26
C THR A 165 -2.53 4.85 -11.41
N VAL A 166 -2.45 4.38 -12.66
CA VAL A 166 -2.50 5.21 -13.87
C VAL A 166 -3.76 4.92 -14.68
N PHE A 167 -4.31 5.93 -15.35
CA PHE A 167 -5.40 5.79 -16.30
C PHE A 167 -4.90 6.11 -17.70
N LEU A 168 -4.81 5.08 -18.54
CA LEU A 168 -4.30 5.16 -19.91
C LEU A 168 -5.29 4.51 -20.86
N ASN A 169 -5.62 5.19 -21.96
CA ASN A 169 -6.51 4.67 -23.01
C ASN A 169 -7.88 4.16 -22.51
N GLY A 170 -8.39 4.68 -21.40
CA GLY A 170 -9.66 4.26 -20.82
C GLY A 170 -9.58 3.16 -19.76
N TYR A 171 -8.38 2.70 -19.39
CA TYR A 171 -8.19 1.62 -18.43
C TYR A 171 -7.24 2.04 -17.32
N HIS A 172 -7.49 1.52 -16.12
CA HIS A 172 -6.62 1.71 -14.97
C HIS A 172 -5.56 0.58 -14.93
N GLY A 173 -4.34 0.93 -14.57
CA GLY A 173 -3.29 0.00 -14.17
C GLY A 173 -2.84 0.34 -12.77
N ASP A 174 -2.80 -0.64 -11.88
CA ASP A 174 -2.64 -0.44 -10.44
C ASP A 174 -1.58 -1.38 -9.86
N CYS A 175 -0.68 -0.87 -9.04
CA CYS A 175 0.33 -1.65 -8.33
C CYS A 175 1.02 -0.85 -7.23
N SER A 176 1.43 -1.54 -6.17
CA SER A 176 2.21 -0.98 -5.08
C SER A 176 3.38 -1.87 -4.67
N GLU A 177 4.40 -1.28 -4.04
CA GLU A 177 5.52 -1.99 -3.44
C GLU A 177 6.01 -1.23 -2.20
N THR A 178 6.49 -1.98 -1.20
CA THR A 178 7.09 -1.43 0.01
C THR A 178 8.60 -1.39 -0.09
N PHE A 179 9.17 -0.19 0.06
CA PHE A 179 10.59 0.09 0.00
C PHE A 179 11.16 0.34 1.39
N ARG A 180 12.38 -0.12 1.61
CA ARG A 180 13.21 0.26 2.77
C ARG A 180 13.97 1.54 2.47
N VAL A 181 13.93 2.48 3.42
CA VAL A 181 14.70 3.72 3.38
C VAL A 181 15.97 3.51 4.22
N GLU A 182 17.12 3.57 3.56
CA GLU A 182 18.41 3.31 4.20
C GLU A 182 19.41 4.40 3.79
N ARG A 183 20.25 4.84 4.74
CA ARG A 183 21.37 5.73 4.47
C ARG A 183 22.39 5.04 3.55
N GLY A 184 22.76 5.68 2.44
CA GLY A 184 23.79 5.17 1.53
C GLY A 184 23.30 4.25 0.41
N ARG A 185 21.98 4.14 0.20
CA ARG A 185 21.42 3.40 -0.94
C ARG A 185 21.59 4.16 -2.26
N THR A 186 22.83 4.24 -2.76
CA THR A 186 23.11 4.62 -4.15
C THR A 186 22.90 3.41 -5.07
N GLY A 187 21.64 3.10 -5.38
CA GLY A 187 21.33 2.19 -6.48
C GLY A 187 20.64 0.88 -6.08
N TRP A 188 19.88 0.40 -7.07
CA TRP A 188 19.07 -0.81 -7.16
C TRP A 188 19.64 -2.04 -6.42
N LEU A 189 18.87 -2.65 -5.52
CA LEU A 189 19.00 -4.09 -5.25
C LEU A 189 18.22 -4.81 -6.35
N SER A 190 18.90 -5.21 -7.41
CA SER A 190 18.42 -6.30 -8.26
C SER A 190 18.17 -7.50 -7.36
N ARG A 191 16.91 -7.92 -7.20
CA ARG A 191 16.63 -9.29 -6.78
C ARG A 191 17.23 -10.18 -7.85
N GLY A 192 18.34 -10.85 -7.51
CA GLY A 192 18.93 -11.89 -8.32
C GLY A 192 17.88 -12.97 -8.58
N GLY A 193 17.76 -13.37 -9.84
CA GLY A 193 17.04 -14.57 -10.20
C GLY A 193 17.75 -15.79 -9.61
N HIS A 194 16.98 -16.60 -8.91
CA HIS A 194 17.18 -18.04 -8.78
C HIS A 194 15.98 -18.72 -9.42
#